data_AF-A0A1N7MK06-F1
#
_entry.id   AF-A0A1N7MK06-F1
#
_cell.length_a   1.000
_cell.length_b   1.000
_cell.length_c   1.000
_cell.angle_alpha   90.00
_cell.angle_beta   90.00
_cell.angle_gamma   90.00
#
_symmetry.space_group_name_H-M   'P 1'
#
loop_
_entity.id
_entity.type
_entity.pdbx_description
1 polymer ?
#
loop_
_entity_poly.entity_id
_entity_poly.type
_entity_poly.pdbx_seq_one_letter_code
_entity_poly.pdbx_strand_id
1 'polypeptide(L)'
;MTNRELVITAVTAVFVDRDLSALDQYFDSDYIQHNPALPNGKKVLNPTLKEDFKYEVKIVTENEDIVMAHGRFSNGHGKNYIAVDIFKVEDEKVVEH
;
A
#
# COMPACT_ATOMS: atom_id res chain seq x y z
N MET A 1 3.98 -4.19 16.15
CA MET A 1 3.23 -4.96 15.13
C MET A 1 4.24 -5.80 14.37
N THR A 2 3.86 -6.95 13.84
CA THR A 2 4.69 -7.63 12.83
C THR A 2 4.73 -6.81 11.54
N ASN A 3 5.71 -7.04 10.66
CA ASN A 3 5.80 -6.36 9.37
C ASN A 3 4.53 -6.60 8.54
N ARG A 4 4.03 -7.84 8.52
CA ARG A 4 2.74 -8.22 7.94
C ARG A 4 1.57 -7.41 8.49
N GLU A 5 1.44 -7.31 9.82
CA GLU A 5 0.36 -6.54 10.45
C GLU A 5 0.45 -5.05 10.12
N LEU A 6 1.67 -4.51 10.09
CA LEU A 6 1.92 -3.12 9.76
C LEU A 6 1.48 -2.81 8.33
N VAL A 7 1.91 -3.61 7.35
CA VAL A 7 1.54 -3.40 5.94
C VAL A 7 0.04 -3.54 5.74
N ILE A 8 -0.60 -4.58 6.30
CA ILE A 8 -2.07 -4.74 6.22
C ILE A 8 -2.77 -3.50 6.80
N THR A 9 -2.33 -3.03 7.96
CA THR A 9 -2.94 -1.86 8.62
C THR A 9 -2.76 -0.61 7.76
N ALA A 10 -1.54 -0.36 7.27
CA ALA A 10 -1.21 0.80 6.47
C ALA A 10 -2.01 0.86 5.16
N VAL A 11 -2.03 -0.24 4.39
CA VAL A 11 -2.75 -0.28 3.11
C VAL A 11 -4.27 -0.25 3.31
N THR A 12 -4.79 -0.84 4.39
CA THR A 12 -6.22 -0.78 4.71
C THR A 12 -6.62 0.65 5.06
N ALA A 13 -5.87 1.31 5.94
CA ALA A 13 -6.15 2.68 6.34
C ALA A 13 -6.17 3.63 5.13
N VAL A 14 -5.20 3.51 4.22
CA VAL A 14 -5.10 4.38 3.03
C VAL A 14 -6.13 4.03 1.95
N PHE A 15 -6.21 2.76 1.53
CA PHE A 15 -6.96 2.38 0.33
C PHE A 15 -8.40 1.93 0.59
N VAL A 16 -8.72 1.52 1.82
CA VAL A 16 -10.06 1.08 2.22
C VAL A 16 -10.74 2.18 3.03
N ASP A 17 -10.12 2.60 4.13
CA ASP A 17 -10.71 3.58 5.06
C ASP A 17 -10.53 5.02 4.58
N ARG A 18 -9.66 5.24 3.59
CA ARG A 18 -9.35 6.55 2.99
C ARG A 18 -8.82 7.56 4.02
N ASP A 19 -8.15 7.06 5.05
CA ASP A 19 -7.49 7.87 6.08
C ASP A 19 -6.09 8.29 5.59
N LEU A 20 -5.98 9.57 5.20
CA LEU A 20 -4.71 10.11 4.71
C LEU A 20 -3.71 10.40 5.84
N SER A 21 -4.15 10.48 7.10
CA SER A 21 -3.22 10.63 8.23
C SER A 21 -2.34 9.39 8.42
N ALA A 22 -2.82 8.24 7.94
CA ALA A 22 -2.08 6.99 7.88
C ALA A 22 -0.78 7.10 7.06
N LEU A 23 -0.69 8.02 6.09
CA LEU A 23 0.54 8.25 5.32
C LEU A 23 1.68 8.79 6.20
N ASP A 24 1.38 9.62 7.19
CA ASP A 24 2.39 10.10 8.13
C ASP A 24 2.67 9.07 9.23
N GLN A 25 1.67 8.28 9.58
CA GLN A 25 1.80 7.26 10.61
C GLN A 25 2.56 6.01 10.16
N TYR A 26 2.40 5.55 8.91
CA TYR A 26 2.90 4.24 8.50
C TYR A 26 3.89 4.26 7.33
N PHE A 27 4.00 5.35 6.58
CA PHE A 27 4.91 5.45 5.45
C PHE A 27 6.05 6.43 5.73
N ASP A 28 7.25 6.04 5.31
CA ASP A 28 8.43 6.87 5.48
C ASP A 28 8.37 8.15 4.64
N SER A 29 9.00 9.23 5.12
CA SER A 29 9.06 10.50 4.38
C SER A 29 9.75 10.39 3.03
N ASP A 30 10.76 9.51 2.94
CA ASP A 30 11.57 9.25 1.76
C ASP A 30 11.14 7.98 1.03
N TYR A 31 9.88 7.54 1.24
CA TYR A 31 9.30 6.35 0.63
C TYR A 31 9.59 6.25 -0.87
N ILE A 32 10.14 5.10 -1.28
CA ILE A 32 10.54 4.78 -2.65
C ILE A 32 9.43 4.00 -3.37
N GLN A 33 9.09 4.42 -4.59
CA GLN A 33 8.07 3.83 -5.45
C GLN A 33 8.70 3.34 -6.76
N HIS A 34 8.55 2.05 -7.03
CA HIS A 34 9.01 1.36 -8.25
C HIS A 34 7.88 1.14 -9.27
N ASN A 35 6.61 1.33 -8.90
CA ASN A 35 5.51 1.25 -9.86
C ASN A 35 5.70 2.33 -10.94
N PRO A 36 5.96 1.96 -12.21
CA PRO A 36 6.30 2.91 -13.26
C PRO A 36 5.13 3.84 -13.64
N ALA A 37 3.91 3.53 -13.20
CA ALA A 37 2.74 4.38 -13.41
C ALA A 37 2.63 5.54 -12.40
N LEU A 38 3.43 5.53 -11.33
CA LEU A 38 3.34 6.45 -10.21
C LEU A 38 4.67 7.17 -9.99
N PRO A 39 4.68 8.49 -9.72
CA PRO A 39 5.89 9.17 -9.27
C PRO A 39 6.33 8.67 -7.88
N ASN A 40 7.57 9.00 -7.53
CA ASN A 40 8.14 8.67 -6.23
C ASN A 40 7.51 9.45 -5.05
N GLY A 41 7.63 8.91 -3.84
CA GLY A 41 7.22 9.55 -2.58
C GLY A 41 5.80 9.20 -2.13
N LYS A 42 5.59 9.11 -0.81
CA LYS A 42 4.33 8.62 -0.20
C LYS A 42 3.07 9.43 -0.55
N LYS A 43 3.22 10.68 -0.99
CA LYS A 43 2.08 11.51 -1.42
C LYS A 43 1.36 10.94 -2.63
N VAL A 44 2.03 10.12 -3.43
CA VAL A 44 1.40 9.42 -4.56
C VAL A 44 0.35 8.39 -4.12
N LEU A 45 0.49 7.90 -2.89
CA LEU A 45 -0.43 6.96 -2.28
C LEU A 45 -1.68 7.65 -1.71
N ASN A 46 -1.77 8.98 -1.74
CA ASN A 46 -3.02 9.70 -1.53
C ASN A 46 -3.75 9.73 -2.87
N PRO A 47 -4.58 8.74 -3.18
CA PRO A 47 -5.12 8.68 -4.50
C PRO A 47 -6.42 9.49 -4.41
N THR A 48 -6.67 10.35 -5.38
CA THR A 48 -8.05 10.85 -5.57
C THR A 48 -8.87 9.66 -6.08
N LEU A 49 -9.13 8.69 -5.19
CA LEU A 49 -9.78 7.43 -5.50
C LEU A 49 -11.22 7.73 -5.82
N LYS A 50 -11.68 7.19 -6.95
CA LYS A 50 -13.09 7.20 -7.30
C LYS A 50 -13.90 6.50 -6.19
N GLU A 51 -15.15 6.91 -5.98
CA GLU A 51 -16.01 6.30 -4.95
C GLU A 51 -16.18 4.78 -5.12
N ASP A 52 -16.15 4.30 -6.36
CA ASP A 52 -16.29 2.88 -6.72
C ASP A 52 -14.96 2.10 -6.70
N PHE A 53 -13.84 2.75 -6.38
CA PHE A 53 -12.57 2.05 -6.14
C PHE A 53 -12.69 1.15 -4.91
N LYS A 54 -12.19 -0.08 -5.02
CA LYS A 54 -12.05 -1.01 -3.89
C LYS A 54 -10.72 -1.75 -3.96
N TYR A 55 -10.06 -1.89 -2.81
CA TYR A 55 -8.92 -2.78 -2.65
C TYR A 55 -9.27 -3.89 -1.68
N GLU A 56 -9.01 -5.14 -2.07
CA GLU A 56 -9.25 -6.33 -1.27
C GLU A 56 -7.98 -7.16 -1.17
N VAL A 57 -7.25 -7.00 -0.08
CA VAL A 57 -6.10 -7.85 0.26
C VAL A 57 -6.61 -9.26 0.61
N LYS A 58 -6.03 -10.31 0.01
CA LYS A 58 -6.43 -11.71 0.27
C LYS A 58 -5.32 -12.55 0.87
N ILE A 59 -4.12 -12.47 0.31
CA ILE A 59 -2.96 -13.25 0.78
C ILE A 59 -1.86 -12.26 1.14
N VAL A 60 -1.28 -12.44 2.32
CA VAL A 60 -0.12 -11.66 2.76
C VAL A 60 0.92 -12.59 3.32
N THR A 61 2.10 -12.55 2.73
CA THR A 61 3.28 -13.31 3.16
C THR A 61 4.39 -12.33 3.52
N GLU A 62 5.22 -12.68 4.49
CA GLU A 62 6.40 -11.90 4.87
C GLU A 62 7.66 -12.77 4.79
N ASN A 63 8.77 -12.14 4.44
CA ASN A 63 10.11 -12.69 4.50
C ASN A 63 11.05 -11.59 4.99
N GLU A 64 11.47 -11.69 6.25
CA GLU A 64 12.25 -10.66 6.95
C GLU A 64 11.54 -9.30 6.92
N ASP A 65 12.13 -8.30 6.27
CA ASP A 65 11.62 -6.93 6.10
C ASP A 65 10.71 -6.78 4.87
N ILE A 66 10.56 -7.82 4.05
CA ILE A 66 9.74 -7.80 2.84
C ILE A 66 8.36 -8.39 3.12
N VAL A 67 7.31 -7.68 2.73
CA VAL A 67 5.91 -8.13 2.81
C VAL A 67 5.29 -8.08 1.43
N MET A 68 4.67 -9.17 1.00
CA MET A 68 3.95 -9.24 -0.27
C MET A 68 2.46 -9.36 -0.03
N ALA A 69 1.68 -8.43 -0.59
CA ALA A 69 0.23 -8.41 -0.51
C ALA A 69 -0.38 -8.73 -1.88
N HIS A 70 -0.98 -9.91 -1.99
CA HIS A 70 -1.78 -10.29 -3.15
C HIS A 70 -3.24 -9.86 -2.94
N GLY A 71 -3.72 -8.99 -3.81
CA GLY A 71 -5.05 -8.39 -3.67
C GLY A 71 -5.74 -8.11 -4.99
N ARG A 72 -7.05 -7.85 -4.90
CA ARG A 72 -7.86 -7.38 -6.01
C ARG A 72 -8.04 -5.88 -5.92
N PHE A 73 -7.76 -5.19 -7.01
CA PHE A 73 -8.18 -3.83 -7.24
C PHE A 73 -9.43 -3.83 -8.12
N SER A 74 -10.50 -3.22 -7.64
CA SER A 74 -11.69 -2.92 -8.44
C SER A 74 -11.66 -1.44 -8.82
N ASN A 75 -11.79 -1.17 -10.12
CA ASN A 75 -11.67 0.17 -10.71
C ASN A 75 -10.36 0.96 -10.40
N GLY A 76 -9.24 0.29 -10.10
CA GLY A 76 -7.97 0.96 -9.77
C GLY A 76 -7.45 1.90 -10.86
N HIS A 77 -7.56 1.47 -12.11
CA HIS A 77 -7.16 2.27 -13.28
C HIS A 77 -8.21 2.14 -14.40
N GLY A 78 -9.49 2.28 -14.05
CA GLY A 78 -10.59 2.08 -15.00
C GLY A 78 -10.86 0.61 -15.35
N LYS A 79 -10.17 -0.33 -14.69
CA LYS A 79 -10.36 -1.78 -14.85
C LYS A 79 -10.13 -2.51 -13.53
N ASN A 80 -10.65 -3.72 -13.45
CA ASN A 80 -10.36 -4.65 -12.35
C ASN A 80 -9.06 -5.41 -12.66
N TYR A 81 -8.23 -5.63 -11.65
CA TYR A 81 -7.03 -6.44 -11.78
C TYR A 81 -6.63 -7.07 -10.44
N ILE A 82 -5.78 -8.10 -10.54
CA ILE A 82 -5.11 -8.72 -9.41
C ILE A 82 -3.64 -8.31 -9.47
N ALA A 83 -3.08 -7.91 -8.33
CA ALA A 83 -1.67 -7.58 -8.23
C ALA A 83 -1.07 -8.20 -6.97
N VAL A 84 0.25 -8.33 -7.01
CA VAL A 84 1.07 -8.54 -5.81
C VAL A 84 1.86 -7.26 -5.62
N ASP A 85 1.53 -6.54 -4.55
CA ASP A 85 2.27 -5.37 -4.11
C ASP A 85 3.36 -5.88 -3.14
N ILE A 86 4.61 -5.50 -3.36
CA ILE A 86 5.75 -5.92 -2.54
C ILE A 86 6.20 -4.68 -1.78
N PHE A 87 6.33 -4.80 -0.46
CA PHE A 87 6.67 -3.70 0.42
C PHE A 87 7.92 -4.05 1.21
N LYS A 88 8.79 -3.07 1.41
CA LYS A 88 9.86 -3.15 2.41
C LYS A 88 9.48 -2.36 3.66
N VAL A 89 9.78 -2.91 4.81
CA VAL A 89 9.50 -2.32 6.12
C VAL A 89 10.80 -2.12 6.90
N GLU A 90 11.08 -0.89 7.29
CA GLU A 90 12.20 -0.53 8.18
C GLU A 90 11.70 0.45 9.23
N ASP A 91 12.24 0.38 10.46
CA ASP A 91 11.93 1.30 11.56
C ASP A 91 10.42 1.54 11.79
N GLU A 92 9.63 0.46 11.71
CA GLU A 92 8.16 0.50 11.84
C GLU A 92 7.46 1.41 10.81
N LYS A 93 8.03 1.50 9.61
CA LYS A 93 7.48 2.22 8.45
C LYS A 93 7.59 1.40 7.19
N VAL A 94 6.64 1.59 6.27
CA VAL A 94 6.77 1.17 4.88
C VAL A 94 7.70 2.17 4.18
N VAL A 95 8.88 1.71 3.77
CA VAL A 95 9.92 2.55 3.17
C VAL A 95 9.99 2.42 1.65
N GLU A 96 9.49 1.33 1.08
CA GLU A 96 9.65 1.03 -0.34
C GLU A 96 8.51 0.14 -0.85
N HIS A 97 8.18 0.31 -2.13
CA HIS A 97 7.22 -0.50 -2.88
C HIS A 97 7.58 -0.57 -4.36
#